data_AF-A0AAD4HKQ8-F1
#
_entry.id   AF-A0AAD4HKQ8-F1
#
_cell.length_a   1.000
_cell.length_b   1.000
_cell.length_c   1.000
_cell.angle_alpha   90.00
_cell.angle_beta   90.00
_cell.angle_gamma   90.00
#
_symmetry.space_group_name_H-M   'P 1'
#
loop_
_entity.id
_entity.type
_entity.pdbx_description
1 polymer ?
#
loop_
_entity_poly.entity_id
_entity_poly.type
_entity_poly.pdbx_seq_one_letter_code
_entity_poly.pdbx_strand_id
1 'polypeptide(L)'
;MSWRNLCQIVRISPIPDTLESCREVVKATHVNIVDLIDTKVTGKPVTIFYSEAKLSEYTKATGKFFPRDNAYAGGLLRYLLRRIMNPRQERVSRSGQRTQECYRALCSIL
;
A
#
# COMPACT_ATOMS: atom_id res chain seq x y z
N MET A 1 -10.54 -4.31 -11.83
CA MET A 1 -10.43 -4.05 -10.37
C MET A 1 -10.97 -2.65 -10.12
N SER A 2 -11.77 -2.42 -9.06
CA SER A 2 -12.34 -1.11 -8.71
C SER A 2 -11.59 -0.47 -7.53
N TRP A 3 -11.80 0.84 -7.29
CA TRP A 3 -11.23 1.54 -6.13
C TRP A 3 -11.68 0.92 -4.79
N ARG A 4 -12.97 0.61 -4.66
CA ARG A 4 -13.52 -0.05 -3.46
C ARG A 4 -12.89 -1.41 -3.19
N ASN A 5 -12.69 -2.23 -4.25
CA ASN A 5 -12.01 -3.52 -4.09
C ASN A 5 -10.56 -3.33 -3.64
N LEU A 6 -9.86 -2.31 -4.15
CA LEU A 6 -8.51 -2.02 -3.70
C LEU A 6 -8.51 -1.66 -2.21
N CYS A 7 -9.44 -0.80 -1.78
CA CYS A 7 -9.58 -0.40 -0.37
C CYS A 7 -9.88 -1.57 0.56
N GLN A 8 -10.71 -2.52 0.14
CA GLN A 8 -10.99 -3.74 0.89
C GLN A 8 -9.73 -4.62 1.04
N ILE A 9 -8.98 -4.81 -0.04
CA ILE A 9 -7.78 -5.66 -0.03
C ILE A 9 -6.69 -5.03 0.84
N VAL A 10 -6.52 -3.70 0.78
CA VAL A 10 -5.60 -2.98 1.68
C VAL A 10 -6.21 -2.73 3.07
N ARG A 11 -7.32 -3.40 3.41
CA ARG A 11 -7.98 -3.40 4.73
C ARG A 11 -8.19 -2.01 5.33
N ILE A 12 -8.53 -1.03 4.50
CA ILE A 12 -8.92 0.29 4.98
C ILE A 12 -10.30 0.16 5.64
N SER A 13 -10.39 0.48 6.93
CA SER A 13 -11.63 0.47 7.70
C SER A 13 -11.80 1.79 8.47
N PRO A 14 -12.94 2.48 8.36
CA PRO A 14 -14.02 2.21 7.41
C PRO A 14 -13.59 2.48 5.96
N ILE A 15 -14.21 1.80 5.00
CA ILE A 15 -14.00 2.11 3.57
C ILE A 15 -14.53 3.52 3.33
N PRO A 16 -13.74 4.45 2.75
CA PRO A 16 -14.23 5.79 2.51
C PRO A 16 -15.43 5.83 1.55
N ASP A 17 -16.37 6.73 1.82
CA ASP A 17 -17.63 6.81 1.06
C ASP A 17 -17.45 7.37 -0.37
N THR A 18 -16.38 8.15 -0.58
CA THR A 18 -16.08 8.79 -1.87
C THR A 18 -14.91 8.14 -2.60
N LEU A 19 -14.95 8.19 -3.93
CA LEU A 19 -13.87 7.67 -4.78
C LEU A 19 -12.57 8.47 -4.59
N GLU A 20 -12.69 9.77 -4.35
CA GLU A 20 -11.60 10.68 -4.07
C GLU A 20 -10.86 10.25 -2.79
N SER A 21 -11.60 10.01 -1.70
CA SER A 21 -11.01 9.55 -0.45
C SER A 21 -10.41 8.16 -0.58
N CYS A 22 -11.07 7.23 -1.29
CA CYS A 22 -10.51 5.92 -1.60
C CYS A 22 -9.16 6.04 -2.32
N ARG A 23 -9.08 6.93 -3.32
CA ARG A 23 -7.87 7.17 -4.10
C ARG A 23 -6.74 7.73 -3.24
N GLU A 24 -7.04 8.67 -2.35
CA GLU A 24 -6.02 9.27 -1.48
C GLU A 24 -5.46 8.27 -0.47
N VAL A 25 -6.32 7.46 0.17
CA VAL A 25 -5.82 6.43 1.10
C VAL A 25 -4.97 5.38 0.39
N VAL A 26 -5.38 4.95 -0.81
CA VAL A 26 -4.60 4.03 -1.64
C VAL A 26 -3.22 4.60 -1.99
N LYS A 27 -3.16 5.89 -2.37
CA LYS A 27 -1.88 6.58 -2.64
C LYS A 27 -1.01 6.74 -1.39
N ALA A 28 -1.60 6.74 -0.19
CA ALA A 28 -0.88 6.83 1.07
C ALA A 28 -0.39 5.46 1.58
N THR A 29 -0.96 4.36 1.08
CA THR A 29 -0.61 3.01 1.52
C THR A 29 0.71 2.56 0.89
N HIS A 30 1.56 1.85 1.63
CA HIS A 30 2.74 1.18 1.07
C HIS A 30 2.53 -0.34 1.16
N VAL A 31 2.36 -1.00 0.02
CA VAL A 31 2.18 -2.46 -0.07
C VAL A 31 3.03 -3.00 -1.21
N ASN A 32 3.44 -4.26 -1.10
CA ASN A 32 4.03 -4.95 -2.24
C ASN A 32 2.90 -5.41 -3.19
N ILE A 33 3.00 -5.07 -4.47
CA ILE A 33 1.94 -5.35 -5.45
C ILE A 33 1.84 -6.85 -5.77
N VAL A 34 2.95 -7.60 -5.70
CA VAL A 34 2.93 -9.06 -5.88
C VAL A 34 2.10 -9.69 -4.77
N ASP A 35 2.38 -9.34 -3.51
CA ASP A 35 1.61 -9.83 -2.37
C ASP A 35 0.13 -9.44 -2.47
N LEU A 36 -0.16 -8.20 -2.90
CA LEU A 36 -1.53 -7.74 -3.11
C LEU A 36 -2.29 -8.62 -4.12
N ILE A 37 -1.64 -9.03 -5.21
CA ILE A 37 -2.26 -9.91 -6.20
C ILE A 37 -2.46 -11.31 -5.61
N ASP A 38 -1.46 -11.82 -4.89
CA ASP A 38 -1.48 -13.14 -4.26
C ASP A 38 -2.58 -13.26 -3.20
N THR A 39 -2.94 -12.16 -2.50
CA THR A 39 -4.04 -12.19 -1.53
C THR A 39 -5.37 -12.63 -2.14
N LYS A 40 -5.62 -12.33 -3.43
CA LYS A 40 -6.85 -12.76 -4.10
C LYS A 40 -6.92 -14.27 -4.30
N VAL A 41 -5.77 -14.91 -4.46
CA VAL A 41 -5.66 -16.35 -4.67
C VAL A 41 -5.60 -17.07 -3.33
N THR A 42 -4.86 -16.52 -2.37
CA THR A 42 -4.53 -17.18 -1.11
C THR A 42 -5.47 -16.84 0.04
N GLY A 43 -6.25 -15.76 -0.06
CA GLY A 43 -7.06 -15.20 1.03
C GLY A 43 -6.24 -14.60 2.18
N LYS A 44 -4.90 -14.64 2.11
CA LYS A 44 -4.03 -14.13 3.17
C LYS A 44 -4.05 -12.59 3.19
N PRO A 45 -3.92 -11.96 4.38
CA PRO A 45 -3.75 -10.51 4.47
C PRO A 45 -2.54 -10.02 3.66
N VAL A 46 -2.66 -8.85 3.02
CA VAL A 46 -1.49 -8.14 2.50
C VAL A 46 -0.79 -7.42 3.64
N THR A 47 0.53 -7.49 3.69
CA THR A 47 1.32 -6.68 4.62
C THR A 47 1.36 -5.25 4.11
N ILE A 48 0.89 -4.33 4.95
CA ILE A 48 1.07 -2.90 4.75
C ILE A 48 2.38 -2.50 5.42
N PHE A 49 3.07 -1.50 4.88
CA PHE A 49 4.29 -0.94 5.43
C PHE A 49 4.05 0.52 5.81
N TYR A 50 4.62 0.94 6.93
CA TYR A 50 4.47 2.32 7.37
C TYR A 50 5.18 3.30 6.43
N SER A 51 6.27 2.87 5.77
CA SER A 51 7.10 3.71 4.92
C SER A 51 7.47 3.06 3.59
N GLU A 52 7.78 3.91 2.61
CA GLU A 52 8.38 3.53 1.34
C GLU A 52 9.75 2.85 1.53
N ALA A 53 10.51 3.25 2.57
CA ALA A 53 11.79 2.64 2.91
C ALA A 53 11.63 1.18 3.37
N LYS A 54 10.65 0.89 4.25
CA LYS A 54 10.37 -0.48 4.68
C LYS A 54 9.81 -1.36 3.57
N LEU A 55 8.94 -0.81 2.73
CA LEU A 55 8.50 -1.52 1.53
C LEU A 55 9.69 -1.85 0.61
N SER A 56 10.63 -0.91 0.43
CA SER A 56 11.85 -1.12 -0.34
C SER A 56 12.71 -2.25 0.24
N GLU A 57 12.99 -2.21 1.54
CA GLU A 57 13.76 -3.23 2.27
C GLU A 57 13.15 -4.62 2.07
N TYR A 58 11.84 -4.76 2.34
CA TYR A 58 11.11 -6.01 2.15
C TYR A 58 11.16 -6.50 0.70
N THR A 59 10.91 -5.62 -0.27
CA THR A 59 10.86 -5.98 -1.69
C THR A 59 12.22 -6.46 -2.19
N LYS A 60 13.31 -5.81 -1.78
CA LYS A 60 14.68 -6.21 -2.11
C LYS A 60 15.03 -7.55 -1.46
N ALA A 61 14.70 -7.73 -0.18
CA ALA A 61 15.00 -8.96 0.55
C ALA A 61 14.26 -10.19 0.01
N THR A 62 13.02 -10.01 -0.46
CA THR A 62 12.18 -11.10 -0.98
C THR A 62 12.27 -11.29 -2.50
N GLY A 63 12.85 -10.34 -3.24
CA GLY A 63 12.90 -10.35 -4.70
C GLY A 63 11.55 -10.11 -5.38
N LYS A 64 10.51 -9.71 -4.65
CA LYS A 64 9.13 -9.54 -5.16
C LYS A 64 8.94 -8.23 -5.94
N PHE A 65 9.66 -8.08 -7.05
CA PHE A 65 9.57 -6.91 -7.91
C PHE A 65 8.36 -7.03 -8.85
N PHE A 66 7.46 -6.04 -8.78
CA PHE A 66 6.36 -5.93 -9.73
C PHE A 66 6.81 -5.14 -10.98
N PRO A 67 6.68 -5.69 -12.20
CA PRO A 67 7.05 -4.98 -13.42
C PRO A 67 6.22 -3.71 -13.60
N ARG A 68 6.90 -2.57 -13.80
CA ARG A 68 6.23 -1.27 -13.87
C ARG A 68 5.24 -1.19 -15.05
N ASP A 69 5.59 -1.79 -16.18
CA ASP A 69 4.75 -1.79 -17.39
C ASP A 69 3.43 -2.53 -17.17
N ASN A 70 3.46 -3.63 -16.39
CA ASN A 70 2.25 -4.35 -15.99
C ASN A 70 1.33 -3.49 -15.10
N ALA A 71 1.87 -2.54 -14.34
CA ALA A 71 1.07 -1.65 -13.49
C ALA A 71 0.30 -0.61 -14.31
N TYR A 72 0.89 -0.15 -15.41
CA TYR A 72 0.25 0.78 -16.33
C TYR A 72 -0.86 0.09 -17.11
N ALA A 73 -0.65 -1.14 -17.56
CA ALA A 73 -1.71 -1.99 -18.13
C ALA A 73 -2.83 -2.30 -17.11
N GLY A 74 -2.48 -2.50 -15.85
CA GLY A 74 -3.40 -2.82 -14.75
C GLY A 74 -4.27 -1.65 -14.27
N GLY A 75 -4.13 -0.45 -14.85
CA GLY A 75 -4.99 0.72 -14.58
C GLY A 75 -4.81 1.30 -13.18
N LEU A 76 -5.42 0.68 -12.16
CA LEU A 76 -5.42 1.16 -10.77
C LEU A 76 -4.11 0.86 -10.03
N LEU A 77 -3.40 -0.22 -10.41
CA LEU A 77 -2.17 -0.63 -9.72
C LEU A 77 -1.06 0.42 -9.83
N ARG A 78 -1.08 1.28 -10.86
CA ARG A 78 -0.13 2.39 -11.02
C ARG A 78 -0.08 3.33 -9.81
N TYR A 79 -1.18 3.44 -9.04
CA TYR A 79 -1.24 4.30 -7.85
C TYR A 79 -0.54 3.71 -6.63
N LEU A 80 -0.26 2.40 -6.65
CA LEU A 80 0.49 1.70 -5.62
C LEU A 80 1.99 1.64 -5.90
N LEU A 81 2.44 2.08 -7.08
CA LEU A 81 3.86 2.09 -7.43
C LEU A 81 4.66 3.00 -6.49
N ARG A 82 5.82 2.52 -6.05
CA ARG A 82 6.77 3.22 -5.18
C ARG A 82 8.19 3.06 -5.69
N ARG A 83 9.09 3.94 -5.26
CA ARG A 83 10.53 3.90 -5.54
C ARG A 83 11.18 2.84 -4.67
N ILE A 84 11.31 1.64 -5.22
CA ILE A 84 11.94 0.52 -4.51
C ILE A 84 13.47 0.69 -4.46
N MET A 85 14.09 1.15 -5.55
CA MET A 85 15.56 1.25 -5.58
C MET A 85 16.07 2.44 -4.76
N ASN A 86 15.40 3.59 -4.86
CA ASN A 86 15.73 4.83 -4.16
C ASN A 86 14.50 5.39 -3.41
N PRO A 87 14.13 4.81 -2.25
CA PRO A 87 12.92 5.20 -1.52
C PRO A 87 13.02 6.64 -0.99
N ARG A 88 11.87 7.33 -0.89
CA ARG A 88 11.82 8.60 -0.17
C ARG A 88 12.23 8.38 1.29
N GLN A 89 13.15 9.21 1.77
CA GLN A 89 13.44 9.31 3.19
C GLN A 89 12.28 10.01 3.87
N GLU A 90 11.79 9.46 4.98
CA GLU A 90 10.79 10.14 5.79
C GLU A 90 11.43 11.38 6.40
N ARG A 91 10.87 12.55 6.08
CA ARG A 91 11.16 13.75 6.86
C ARG A 91 10.50 13.54 8.21
N VAL A 92 11.28 13.46 9.28
CA VAL A 92 10.75 13.47 10.65
C VAL A 92 10.07 14.82 10.85
N SER A 93 8.76 14.87 10.61
CA SER A 93 7.90 16.03 10.81
C SER A 93 6.73 15.58 11.69
N ARG A 94 6.22 16.45 12.57
CA ARG A 94 5.14 16.14 13.52
C ARG A 94 3.87 15.52 12.88
N SER A 95 3.68 15.67 11.56
CA SER A 95 2.62 14.99 10.80
C SER A 95 2.83 13.48 10.62
N GLY A 96 4.08 13.00 10.57
CA GLY A 96 4.42 11.57 10.43
C GLY A 96 4.04 10.75 11.66
N GLN A 97 4.03 11.36 12.85
CA GLN A 97 3.53 10.72 14.08
C GLN A 97 2.03 10.40 13.97
N ARG A 98 1.23 11.31 13.39
CA ARG A 98 -0.21 11.12 13.20
C ARG A 98 -0.53 10.00 12.20
N THR A 99 0.29 9.86 11.15
CA THR A 99 0.17 8.78 10.17
C THR A 99 0.60 7.44 10.76
N GLN A 100 1.64 7.41 11.59
CA GLN A 100 2.08 6.23 12.33
C GLN A 100 1.03 5.76 13.35
N GLU A 101 0.35 6.68 14.04
CA GLU A 101 -0.75 6.39 14.96
C GLU A 101 -2.00 5.87 14.24
N CYS A 102 -2.40 6.47 13.11
CA CYS A 102 -3.45 5.91 12.25
C CYS A 102 -3.08 4.51 11.73
N TYR A 103 -1.81 4.30 11.37
CA TYR A 103 -1.32 3.01 10.91
C TYR A 103 -1.36 1.95 12.02
N ARG A 104 -0.93 2.31 13.23
CA ARG A 104 -1.06 1.45 14.42
C ARG A 104 -2.52 1.14 14.72
N ALA A 105 -3.41 2.12 14.67
CA ALA A 105 -4.85 1.92 14.87
C ALA A 105 -5.46 0.98 13.81
N LEU A 106 -5.06 1.11 12.54
CA LEU A 106 -5.47 0.20 11.45
C LEU A 106 -4.97 -1.24 11.69
N CYS A 107 -3.75 -1.43 12.17
CA CYS A 107 -3.21 -2.76 12.50
C CYS A 107 -3.74 -3.34 13.82
N SER A 108 -4.36 -2.54 14.69
CA SER A 108 -4.87 -2.98 16.01
C SER A 108 -6.31 -3.54 15.97
N ILE A 109 -6.98 -3.48 14.81
CA ILE A 109 -8.34 -4.01 14.60
C ILE A 109 -8.30 -5.41 13.93
N LEU A 110 -7.10 -6.00 13.80
CA LEU A 110 -6.86 -7.38 13.37
C LEU A 110 -6.22 -8.17 14.50
#